data_AF-A0A947JIE9-F1
#
_entry.id   AF-A0A947JIE9-F1
#
_cell.length_a   1.000
_cell.length_b   1.000
_cell.length_c   1.000
_cell.angle_alpha   90.00
_cell.angle_beta   90.00
_cell.angle_gamma   90.00
#
_symmetry.space_group_name_H-M   'P 1'
#
loop_
_entity.id
_entity.type
_entity.pdbx_description
1 polymer ?
#
loop_
_entity_poly.entity_id
_entity_poly.type
_entity_poly.pdbx_seq_one_letter_code
_entity_poly.pdbx_strand_id
1 'polypeptide(L)'
;MEEQQPVKFKKSQIIRNIYFYLASFITLAIVVGSLIALINLGLKTWVLTDANNDPYRTGPPPSLYFDQESSIPEKSASKIDCDEECQLGEDEKTVITGWEDSYAAWQESNNNPNILNSQSAVAAFSFLIIALPIFLIHFRIVQKDAKKAGGHTVIRPIYFYLVSLGALLMFVIAGGIMINLVLKTWVFPSASEADRLNQKISSPDIYMIMETNAVQSIVDCAEKCQLETATVTAAENWLTDYQNWEEVSQGPYNNTQGEAAGNLPFIMLGIPLFWYHWRTVRKEQEVKNN
;
A
#
# COMPACT_ATOMS: atom_id res chain seq x y z
N MET A 1 -40.47 39.30 24.95
CA MET A 1 -39.33 39.13 24.02
C MET A 1 -38.09 39.49 24.82
N GLU A 2 -37.41 38.49 25.37
CA GLU A 2 -36.17 38.68 26.12
C GLU A 2 -35.03 38.61 25.11
N GLU A 3 -34.42 39.76 24.86
CA GLU A 3 -33.32 39.92 23.91
C GLU A 3 -32.10 39.15 24.45
N GLN A 4 -31.83 37.96 23.90
CA GLN A 4 -30.66 37.16 24.28
C GLN A 4 -29.39 37.95 23.93
N GLN A 5 -28.78 38.57 24.94
CA GLN A 5 -27.53 39.29 24.76
C GLN A 5 -26.44 38.36 24.21
N PRO A 6 -25.63 38.81 23.23
CA PRO A 6 -24.56 38.00 22.65
C PRO A 6 -23.55 37.66 23.74
N VAL A 7 -23.39 36.36 24.02
CA VAL A 7 -22.40 35.84 24.96
C VAL A 7 -21.01 36.31 24.51
N LYS A 8 -20.44 37.30 25.22
CA LYS A 8 -19.08 37.80 24.97
C LYS A 8 -18.07 36.73 25.36
N PHE A 9 -17.64 35.92 24.39
CA PHE A 9 -16.61 34.91 24.63
C PHE A 9 -15.26 35.58 24.96
N LYS A 10 -14.65 35.17 26.07
CA LYS A 10 -13.25 35.52 26.37
C LYS A 10 -12.36 34.91 25.29
N LYS A 11 -11.39 35.69 24.76
CA LYS A 11 -10.44 35.24 23.72
C LYS A 11 -9.80 33.88 24.03
N SER A 12 -9.45 33.63 25.29
CA SER A 12 -8.88 32.34 25.75
C SER A 12 -9.79 31.13 25.51
N GLN A 13 -11.11 31.32 25.61
CA GLN A 13 -12.08 30.25 25.41
C GLN A 13 -12.28 29.91 23.92
N ILE A 14 -12.18 30.90 23.04
CA ILE A 14 -12.21 30.69 21.59
C ILE A 14 -11.00 29.87 21.14
N ILE A 15 -9.79 30.26 21.57
CA ILE A 15 -8.54 29.56 21.23
C ILE A 15 -8.59 28.10 21.70
N ARG A 16 -9.03 27.88 22.95
CA ARG A 16 -9.19 26.53 23.50
C ARG A 16 -10.16 25.68 22.66
N ASN A 17 -11.29 26.24 22.25
CA ASN A 17 -12.27 25.51 21.45
C ASN A 17 -11.71 25.14 20.08
N ILE A 18 -11.07 26.09 19.39
CA ILE A 18 -10.41 25.84 18.09
C ILE A 18 -9.41 24.69 18.21
N TYR A 19 -8.58 24.69 19.26
CA TYR A 19 -7.63 23.61 19.53
C TYR A 19 -8.31 22.24 19.61
N PHE A 20 -9.37 22.10 20.41
CA PHE A 20 -10.05 20.81 20.56
C PHE A 20 -10.73 20.34 19.26
N TYR A 21 -11.31 21.25 18.48
CA TYR A 21 -11.87 20.91 17.17
C TYR A 21 -10.80 20.46 16.18
N LEU A 22 -9.66 21.16 16.13
CA LEU A 22 -8.54 20.81 15.25
C LEU A 22 -7.92 19.47 15.64
N ALA A 23 -7.68 19.26 16.94
CA ALA A 23 -7.17 17.99 17.46
C ALA A 23 -8.13 16.82 17.16
N SER A 24 -9.44 17.03 17.36
CA SER A 24 -10.46 16.04 17.00
C SER A 24 -10.49 15.75 15.50
N PHE A 25 -10.31 16.76 14.65
CA PHE A 25 -10.29 16.59 13.20
C PHE A 25 -9.09 15.77 12.73
N ILE A 26 -7.89 16.14 13.20
CA ILE A 26 -6.64 15.46 12.84
C ILE A 26 -6.66 14.00 13.31
N THR A 27 -7.08 13.76 14.56
CA THR A 27 -7.15 12.39 15.11
C THR A 27 -8.22 11.55 14.44
N LEU A 28 -9.36 12.15 14.04
CA LEU A 28 -10.36 11.47 13.21
C LEU A 28 -9.77 11.03 11.87
N ALA A 29 -9.01 11.90 11.20
CA ALA A 29 -8.37 11.56 9.93
C ALA A 29 -7.40 10.37 10.08
N ILE A 30 -6.62 10.33 11.16
CA ILE A 30 -5.71 9.21 11.46
C ILE A 30 -6.51 7.92 11.72
N VAL A 31 -7.60 7.99 12.49
CA VAL A 31 -8.48 6.84 12.72
C VAL A 31 -9.06 6.31 11.41
N VAL A 32 -9.61 7.20 10.57
CA VAL A 32 -10.18 6.83 9.27
C VAL A 32 -9.11 6.22 8.37
N GLY A 33 -7.93 6.82 8.25
CA GLY A 33 -6.82 6.28 7.45
C GLY A 33 -6.36 4.90 7.93
N SER A 34 -6.30 4.70 9.25
CA SER A 34 -5.94 3.39 9.84
C SER A 34 -6.98 2.31 9.52
N LEU A 35 -8.28 2.66 9.60
CA LEU A 35 -9.36 1.75 9.23
C LEU A 35 -9.34 1.43 7.73
N ILE A 36 -9.06 2.41 6.87
CA ILE A 36 -8.88 2.19 5.42
C ILE A 36 -7.79 1.17 5.16
N ALA A 37 -6.63 1.34 5.81
CA ALA A 37 -5.50 0.43 5.66
C ALA A 37 -5.85 -1.00 6.09
N LEU A 38 -6.54 -1.16 7.23
CA LEU A 38 -6.95 -2.47 7.75
C LEU A 38 -8.00 -3.15 6.86
N ILE A 39 -8.98 -2.40 6.36
CA ILE A 39 -10.00 -2.95 5.45
C ILE A 39 -9.36 -3.34 4.11
N ASN A 40 -8.47 -2.49 3.55
CA ASN A 40 -7.71 -2.82 2.35
C ASN A 40 -6.92 -4.12 2.55
N LEU A 41 -6.19 -4.23 3.65
CA LEU A 41 -5.44 -5.44 3.99
C LEU A 41 -6.34 -6.67 4.10
N GLY A 42 -7.47 -6.55 4.80
CA GLY A 42 -8.42 -7.64 4.96
C GLY A 42 -9.05 -8.06 3.63
N LEU A 43 -9.37 -7.10 2.76
CA LEU A 43 -9.85 -7.37 1.40
C LEU A 43 -8.79 -8.14 0.61
N LYS A 44 -7.55 -7.64 0.54
CA LYS A 44 -6.48 -8.31 -0.20
C LYS A 44 -6.17 -9.71 0.33
N THR A 45 -6.30 -9.93 1.63
CA THR A 45 -5.93 -11.21 2.27
C THR A 45 -7.03 -12.26 2.19
N TRP A 46 -8.31 -11.88 2.32
CA TRP A 46 -9.40 -12.84 2.48
C TRP A 46 -10.46 -12.82 1.38
N VAL A 47 -10.59 -11.72 0.62
CA VAL A 47 -11.70 -11.54 -0.34
C VAL A 47 -11.19 -11.44 -1.77
N LEU A 48 -10.14 -10.65 -1.98
CA LEU A 48 -9.53 -10.29 -3.25
C LEU A 48 -8.10 -10.80 -3.26
N THR A 49 -7.93 -12.12 -3.18
CA THR A 49 -6.61 -12.75 -3.03
C THR A 49 -5.66 -12.45 -4.19
N ASP A 50 -6.19 -12.22 -5.39
CA ASP A 50 -5.35 -11.89 -6.55
C ASP A 50 -4.78 -10.46 -6.45
N ALA A 51 -5.36 -9.60 -5.61
CA ALA A 51 -4.77 -8.29 -5.28
C ALA A 51 -3.46 -8.38 -4.49
N ASN A 52 -3.11 -9.57 -3.96
CA ASN A 52 -1.82 -9.85 -3.34
C ASN A 52 -0.80 -10.46 -4.30
N ASN A 53 -1.24 -10.98 -5.46
CA ASN A 53 -0.41 -11.63 -6.48
C ASN A 53 0.17 -10.60 -7.46
N ASP A 54 0.73 -9.51 -6.94
CA ASP A 54 1.39 -8.49 -7.75
C ASP A 54 2.84 -8.94 -8.02
N PRO A 55 3.23 -9.23 -9.28
CA PRO A 55 4.58 -9.69 -9.60
C PRO A 55 5.66 -8.65 -9.29
N TYR A 56 5.28 -7.38 -9.13
CA TYR A 56 6.19 -6.30 -8.78
C TYR A 56 6.35 -6.12 -7.27
N ARG A 57 5.65 -6.91 -6.45
CA ARG A 57 5.69 -6.79 -4.99
C ARG A 57 7.03 -7.18 -4.39
N THR A 58 7.61 -8.30 -4.83
CA THR A 58 8.87 -8.85 -4.33
C THR A 58 10.05 -8.55 -5.24
N GLY A 59 9.79 -8.05 -6.44
CA GLY A 59 10.82 -7.84 -7.45
C GLY A 59 11.41 -9.16 -7.95
N PRO A 60 12.36 -9.10 -8.90
CA PRO A 60 13.01 -10.31 -9.38
C PRO A 60 13.90 -10.93 -8.28
N PRO A 61 14.21 -12.23 -8.37
CA PRO A 61 15.15 -12.86 -7.46
C PRO A 61 16.55 -12.21 -7.60
N PRO A 62 17.36 -12.17 -6.53
CA PRO A 62 18.64 -11.46 -6.53
C PRO A 62 19.62 -12.06 -7.54
N SER A 63 20.29 -11.22 -8.33
CA SER A 63 21.29 -11.64 -9.32
C SER A 63 22.59 -12.04 -8.64
N LEU A 64 23.28 -12.98 -9.27
CA LEU A 64 24.66 -13.29 -8.97
C LEU A 64 25.58 -12.53 -9.94
N TYR A 65 26.60 -11.86 -9.42
CA TYR A 65 27.65 -11.23 -10.22
C TYR A 65 29.01 -11.64 -9.66
N PHE A 66 29.87 -12.21 -10.50
CA PHE A 66 31.23 -12.61 -10.09
C PHE A 66 32.22 -11.44 -10.12
N ASP A 67 31.95 -10.39 -10.90
CA ASP A 67 32.82 -9.22 -11.00
C ASP A 67 32.19 -7.98 -10.34
N GLN A 68 32.67 -7.61 -9.15
CA GLN A 68 32.27 -6.39 -8.43
C GLN A 68 33.06 -5.14 -8.87
N GLU A 69 34.12 -5.26 -9.68
CA GLU A 69 35.00 -4.14 -10.04
C GLU A 69 34.52 -3.34 -11.26
N SER A 70 33.65 -3.92 -12.09
CA SER A 70 33.13 -3.21 -13.26
C SER A 70 31.93 -2.31 -12.91
N SER A 71 32.16 -1.00 -12.93
CA SER A 71 31.11 0.03 -12.80
C SER A 71 30.15 0.11 -14.00
N ILE A 72 30.11 -0.92 -14.85
CA ILE A 72 29.31 -0.99 -16.08
C ILE A 72 28.54 -2.33 -16.08
N PRO A 73 27.19 -2.32 -15.99
CA PRO A 73 26.34 -3.52 -15.92
C PRO A 73 26.46 -4.49 -17.12
N GLU A 74 27.05 -4.05 -18.23
CA GLU A 74 27.13 -4.79 -19.49
C GLU A 74 28.30 -5.81 -19.53
N LYS A 75 29.17 -5.83 -18.51
CA LYS A 75 30.34 -6.72 -18.42
C LYS A 75 30.39 -7.62 -17.18
N SER A 76 29.41 -7.53 -16.28
CA SER A 76 29.50 -8.10 -14.93
C SER A 76 28.93 -9.50 -14.74
N ALA A 77 28.36 -10.14 -15.76
CA ALA A 77 28.01 -11.56 -15.71
C ALA A 77 28.79 -12.38 -16.74
N SER A 78 30.11 -12.35 -16.57
CA SER A 78 31.00 -13.33 -17.18
C SER A 78 30.52 -14.75 -16.85
N LYS A 79 30.09 -15.49 -17.87
CA LYS A 79 29.93 -16.93 -17.79
C LYS A 79 31.28 -17.54 -17.43
N ILE A 80 31.35 -18.34 -16.38
CA ILE A 80 32.54 -19.10 -16.03
C ILE A 80 32.50 -20.39 -16.83
N ASP A 81 33.55 -20.63 -17.61
CA ASP A 81 33.71 -21.87 -18.36
C ASP A 81 34.43 -22.89 -17.49
N CYS A 82 33.78 -24.02 -17.28
CA CYS A 82 34.32 -25.13 -16.52
C CYS A 82 34.65 -26.33 -17.40
N ASP A 83 34.85 -26.19 -18.72
CA ASP A 83 34.98 -27.33 -19.64
C ASP A 83 36.14 -28.30 -19.34
N GLU A 84 37.25 -27.84 -18.79
CA GLU A 84 38.42 -28.69 -18.51
C GLU A 84 38.80 -28.76 -17.02
N GLU A 85 38.73 -27.65 -16.28
CA GLU A 85 39.10 -27.55 -14.86
C GLU A 85 38.16 -26.60 -14.11
N CYS A 86 38.08 -26.74 -12.78
CA CYS A 86 37.30 -25.81 -11.95
C CYS A 86 37.97 -24.43 -11.90
N GLN A 87 37.33 -23.43 -12.50
CA GLN A 87 37.81 -22.03 -12.51
C GLN A 87 37.19 -21.17 -11.40
N LEU A 88 36.34 -21.74 -10.53
CA LEU A 88 35.79 -21.04 -9.37
C LEU A 88 36.86 -20.88 -8.28
N GLY A 89 37.35 -19.67 -8.09
CA GLY A 89 38.22 -19.30 -6.98
C GLY A 89 37.47 -19.19 -5.64
N GLU A 90 38.22 -18.89 -4.58
CA GLU A 90 37.65 -18.75 -3.23
C GLU A 90 36.81 -17.47 -3.08
N ASP A 91 37.12 -16.43 -3.85
CA ASP A 91 36.36 -15.18 -3.87
C ASP A 91 34.97 -15.41 -4.49
N GLU A 92 34.89 -16.15 -5.61
CA GLU A 92 33.63 -16.51 -6.25
C GLU A 92 32.77 -17.40 -5.36
N LYS A 93 33.37 -18.36 -4.65
CA LYS A 93 32.65 -19.19 -3.67
C LYS A 93 32.04 -18.35 -2.55
N THR A 94 32.77 -17.36 -2.06
CA THR A 94 32.26 -16.43 -1.04
C THR A 94 31.07 -15.62 -1.56
N VAL A 95 31.14 -15.17 -2.83
CA VAL A 95 30.03 -14.46 -3.49
C VAL A 95 28.82 -15.37 -3.69
N ILE A 96 29.02 -16.65 -4.04
CA ILE A 96 27.94 -17.64 -4.16
C ILE A 96 27.21 -17.78 -2.82
N THR A 97 27.94 -17.96 -1.71
CA THR A 97 27.31 -18.07 -0.38
C THR A 97 26.49 -16.83 -0.01
N GLY A 98 27.02 -15.63 -0.27
CA GLY A 98 26.25 -14.40 -0.01
C GLY A 98 25.00 -14.25 -0.90
N TRP A 99 25.07 -14.74 -2.13
CA TRP A 99 23.93 -14.80 -3.03
C TRP A 99 22.90 -15.84 -2.57
N GLU A 100 23.31 -17.02 -2.10
CA GLU A 100 22.41 -18.05 -1.55
C GLU A 100 21.60 -17.51 -0.38
N ASP A 101 22.25 -16.82 0.57
CA ASP A 101 21.58 -16.17 1.70
C ASP A 101 20.55 -15.14 1.22
N SER A 102 20.94 -14.33 0.22
CA SER A 102 20.05 -13.33 -0.38
C SER A 102 18.86 -13.98 -1.10
N TYR A 103 19.09 -15.07 -1.81
CA TYR A 103 18.06 -15.80 -2.53
C TYR A 103 17.10 -16.51 -1.58
N ALA A 104 17.60 -17.15 -0.53
CA ALA A 104 16.78 -17.76 0.52
C ALA A 104 15.87 -16.71 1.20
N ALA A 105 16.41 -15.52 1.51
CA ALA A 105 15.62 -14.42 2.05
C ALA A 105 14.55 -13.91 1.06
N TRP A 106 14.90 -13.84 -0.23
CA TRP A 106 13.94 -13.51 -1.28
C TRP A 106 12.81 -14.56 -1.38
N GLN A 107 13.16 -15.85 -1.38
CA GLN A 107 12.19 -16.95 -1.43
C GLN A 107 11.25 -16.92 -0.22
N GLU A 108 11.77 -16.65 0.98
CA GLU A 108 10.94 -16.50 2.19
C GLU A 108 9.94 -15.34 2.04
N SER A 109 10.39 -14.19 1.53
CA SER A 109 9.53 -13.03 1.27
C SER A 109 8.46 -13.32 0.20
N ASN A 110 8.85 -13.99 -0.88
CA ASN A 110 7.98 -14.32 -2.02
C ASN A 110 6.93 -15.36 -1.64
N ASN A 111 7.32 -16.39 -0.89
CA ASN A 111 6.43 -17.47 -0.45
C ASN A 111 5.56 -17.06 0.75
N ASN A 112 5.92 -15.98 1.46
CA ASN A 112 5.19 -15.51 2.63
C ASN A 112 4.74 -14.04 2.46
N PRO A 113 3.73 -13.77 1.62
CA PRO A 113 3.21 -12.40 1.43
C PRO A 113 2.67 -11.78 2.72
N ASN A 114 2.39 -12.59 3.74
CA ASN A 114 1.94 -12.12 5.04
C ASN A 114 2.99 -11.30 5.79
N ILE A 115 4.29 -11.46 5.50
CA ILE A 115 5.36 -10.70 6.16
C ILE A 115 5.19 -9.20 5.86
N LEU A 116 5.05 -8.84 4.60
CA LEU A 116 4.83 -7.44 4.18
C LEU A 116 3.47 -6.90 4.65
N ASN A 117 2.44 -7.76 4.63
CA ASN A 117 1.11 -7.41 5.15
C ASN A 117 1.13 -7.12 6.66
N SER A 118 1.96 -7.85 7.41
CA SER A 118 2.06 -7.70 8.87
C SER A 118 2.60 -6.34 9.29
N GLN A 119 3.58 -5.78 8.56
CA GLN A 119 4.13 -4.45 8.84
C GLN A 119 3.05 -3.37 8.68
N SER A 120 2.28 -3.44 7.59
CA SER A 120 1.17 -2.52 7.33
C SER A 120 0.06 -2.65 8.39
N ALA A 121 -0.25 -3.88 8.81
CA ALA A 121 -1.20 -4.15 9.89
C ALA A 121 -0.73 -3.52 11.21
N VAL A 122 0.51 -3.79 11.62
CA VAL A 122 1.10 -3.28 12.87
C VAL A 122 1.10 -1.76 12.88
N ALA A 123 1.48 -1.11 11.79
CA ALA A 123 1.44 0.34 11.67
C ALA A 123 0.00 0.87 11.84
N ALA A 124 -0.96 0.31 11.11
CA ALA A 124 -2.36 0.73 11.18
C ALA A 124 -2.96 0.51 12.58
N PHE A 125 -2.70 -0.62 13.23
CA PHE A 125 -3.11 -0.88 14.60
C PHE A 125 -2.46 0.09 15.59
N SER A 126 -1.18 0.39 15.44
CA SER A 126 -0.47 1.33 16.31
C SER A 126 -1.10 2.72 16.27
N PHE A 127 -1.39 3.23 15.06
CA PHE A 127 -2.09 4.50 14.90
C PHE A 127 -3.51 4.45 15.45
N LEU A 128 -4.25 3.37 15.22
CA LEU A 128 -5.62 3.22 15.70
C LEU A 128 -5.69 3.20 17.23
N ILE A 129 -4.81 2.45 17.90
CA ILE A 129 -4.74 2.33 19.36
C ILE A 129 -4.48 3.69 20.02
N ILE A 130 -3.64 4.53 19.41
CA ILE A 130 -3.30 5.85 19.95
C ILE A 130 -4.36 6.90 19.57
N ALA A 131 -4.74 6.96 18.30
CA ALA A 131 -5.59 8.03 17.78
C ALA A 131 -7.05 7.89 18.23
N LEU A 132 -7.57 6.66 18.34
CA LEU A 132 -8.97 6.43 18.71
C LEU A 132 -9.34 6.98 20.10
N PRO A 133 -8.62 6.69 21.20
CA PRO A 133 -8.95 7.25 22.50
C PRO A 133 -8.79 8.78 22.52
N ILE A 134 -7.76 9.32 21.87
CA ILE A 134 -7.55 10.78 21.79
C ILE A 134 -8.72 11.44 21.07
N PHE A 135 -9.13 10.90 19.91
CA PHE A 135 -10.29 11.37 19.16
C PHE A 135 -11.55 11.33 20.02
N LEU A 136 -11.87 10.20 20.64
CA LEU A 136 -13.08 10.04 21.44
C LEU A 136 -13.12 11.01 22.63
N ILE A 137 -11.99 11.28 23.28
CA ILE A 137 -11.90 12.24 24.38
C ILE A 137 -12.12 13.67 23.87
N HIS A 138 -11.37 14.11 22.85
CA HIS A 138 -11.46 15.47 22.30
C HIS A 138 -12.85 15.73 21.74
N PHE A 139 -13.38 14.80 20.94
CA PHE A 139 -14.71 14.89 20.37
C PHE A 139 -15.79 14.96 21.46
N ARG A 140 -15.69 14.16 22.53
CA ARG A 140 -16.63 14.24 23.66
C ARG A 140 -16.58 15.58 24.39
N ILE A 141 -15.40 16.14 24.61
CA ILE A 141 -15.24 17.47 25.24
C ILE A 141 -15.91 18.53 24.38
N VAL A 142 -15.63 18.52 23.08
CA VAL A 142 -16.23 19.42 22.10
C VAL A 142 -17.76 19.32 22.10
N GLN A 143 -18.32 18.11 22.08
CA GLN A 143 -19.77 17.90 22.11
C GLN A 143 -20.39 18.40 23.42
N LYS A 144 -19.72 18.18 24.57
CA LYS A 144 -20.19 18.68 25.86
C LYS A 144 -20.20 20.21 25.92
N ASP A 145 -19.12 20.85 25.47
CA ASP A 145 -19.01 22.31 25.47
C ASP A 145 -20.00 22.95 24.49
N ALA A 146 -20.22 22.32 23.34
CA ALA A 146 -21.22 22.77 22.38
C ALA A 146 -22.66 22.70 22.94
N LYS A 147 -23.00 21.65 23.69
CA LYS A 147 -24.29 21.56 24.38
C LYS A 147 -24.47 22.64 25.43
N LYS A 148 -23.43 22.92 26.24
CA LYS A 148 -23.46 23.98 27.26
C LYS A 148 -23.62 25.38 26.65
N ALA A 149 -23.05 25.60 25.46
CA ALA A 149 -23.14 26.87 24.73
C ALA A 149 -24.44 27.04 23.92
N GLY A 150 -25.47 26.23 24.17
CA GLY A 150 -26.74 26.27 23.44
C GLY A 150 -26.63 25.86 21.98
N GLY A 151 -25.52 25.26 21.53
CA GLY A 151 -25.34 24.80 20.15
C GLY A 151 -24.99 25.88 19.12
N HIS A 152 -24.95 27.16 19.48
CA HIS A 152 -24.82 28.27 18.51
C HIS A 152 -23.38 28.73 18.22
N THR A 153 -22.35 27.94 18.52
CA THR A 153 -20.97 28.34 18.22
C THR A 153 -20.68 28.20 16.72
N VAL A 154 -20.11 29.23 16.09
CA VAL A 154 -19.78 29.23 14.65
C VAL A 154 -18.75 28.15 14.28
N ILE A 155 -17.91 27.73 15.22
CA ILE A 155 -16.84 26.74 14.98
C ILE A 155 -17.42 25.33 14.75
N ARG A 156 -18.51 24.98 15.44
CA ARG A 156 -19.14 23.67 15.33
C ARG A 156 -19.60 23.32 13.90
N PRO A 157 -20.44 24.14 13.23
CA PRO A 157 -20.86 23.83 11.87
C PRO A 157 -19.67 23.80 10.92
N ILE A 158 -18.67 24.67 11.08
CA ILE A 158 -17.43 24.61 10.27
C ILE A 158 -16.78 23.23 10.35
N TYR A 159 -16.60 22.69 11.56
CA TYR A 159 -16.06 21.34 11.73
C TYR A 159 -16.90 20.27 11.02
N PHE A 160 -18.22 20.28 11.22
CA PHE A 160 -19.10 19.29 10.61
C PHE A 160 -19.13 19.40 9.07
N TYR A 161 -19.07 20.61 8.52
CA TYR A 161 -18.96 20.83 7.07
C TYR A 161 -17.63 20.31 6.53
N LEU A 162 -16.51 20.57 7.21
CA LEU A 162 -15.19 20.06 6.78
C LEU A 162 -15.15 18.54 6.77
N VAL A 163 -15.65 17.88 7.83
CA VAL A 163 -15.68 16.41 7.87
C VAL A 163 -16.66 15.85 6.84
N SER A 164 -17.83 16.47 6.66
CA SER A 164 -18.79 16.04 5.63
C SER A 164 -18.20 16.19 4.22
N LEU A 165 -17.51 17.30 3.96
CA LEU A 165 -16.83 17.54 2.69
C LEU A 165 -15.74 16.49 2.43
N GLY A 166 -14.89 16.21 3.43
CA GLY A 166 -13.86 15.18 3.31
C GLY A 166 -14.46 13.80 3.03
N ALA A 167 -15.49 13.40 3.77
CA ALA A 167 -16.17 12.12 3.58
C ALA A 167 -16.86 12.03 2.20
N LEU A 168 -17.48 13.12 1.74
CA LEU A 168 -18.08 13.21 0.41
C LEU A 168 -17.03 13.06 -0.68
N LEU A 169 -15.89 13.75 -0.57
CA LEU A 169 -14.80 13.64 -1.55
C LEU A 169 -14.26 12.20 -1.62
N MET A 170 -14.04 11.55 -0.47
CA MET A 170 -13.63 10.14 -0.46
C MET A 170 -14.60 9.25 -1.22
N PHE A 171 -15.91 9.41 -0.95
CA PHE A 171 -16.94 8.63 -1.62
C PHE A 171 -17.03 8.93 -3.13
N VAL A 172 -16.98 10.20 -3.54
CA VAL A 172 -17.11 10.59 -4.95
C VAL A 172 -15.90 10.14 -5.76
N ILE A 173 -14.68 10.34 -5.24
CA ILE A 173 -13.44 9.95 -5.93
C ILE A 173 -13.38 8.42 -6.07
N ALA A 174 -13.54 7.69 -4.96
CA ALA A 174 -13.49 6.23 -4.98
C ALA A 174 -14.67 5.63 -5.78
N GLY A 175 -15.86 6.24 -5.69
CA GLY A 175 -17.02 5.86 -6.49
C GLY A 175 -16.79 6.04 -7.98
N GLY A 176 -16.18 7.14 -8.40
CA GLY A 176 -15.80 7.38 -9.80
C GLY A 176 -14.81 6.34 -10.31
N ILE A 177 -13.79 6.01 -9.51
CA ILE A 177 -12.81 4.97 -9.85
C ILE A 177 -13.50 3.60 -9.98
N MET A 178 -14.35 3.22 -9.02
CA MET A 178 -15.07 1.95 -9.08
C MET A 178 -16.03 1.85 -10.26
N ILE A 179 -16.75 2.93 -10.58
CA ILE A 179 -17.61 2.98 -11.78
C ILE A 179 -16.76 2.80 -13.04
N ASN A 180 -15.64 3.51 -13.15
CA ASN A 180 -14.71 3.36 -14.27
C ASN A 180 -14.18 1.93 -14.39
N LEU A 181 -13.85 1.29 -13.27
CA LEU A 181 -13.41 -0.11 -13.23
C LEU A 181 -14.51 -1.05 -13.74
N VAL A 182 -15.73 -0.94 -13.22
CA VAL A 182 -16.87 -1.77 -13.67
C VAL A 182 -17.14 -1.56 -15.16
N LEU A 183 -17.10 -0.30 -15.63
CA LEU A 183 -17.28 0.01 -17.04
C LEU A 183 -16.19 -0.65 -17.90
N LYS A 184 -14.91 -0.51 -17.54
CA LYS A 184 -13.79 -1.11 -18.29
C LYS A 184 -13.82 -2.64 -18.27
N THR A 185 -14.21 -3.24 -17.16
CA THR A 185 -14.21 -4.71 -17.04
C THR A 185 -15.44 -5.36 -17.68
N TRP A 186 -16.63 -4.75 -17.61
CA TRP A 186 -17.89 -5.40 -18.00
C TRP A 186 -18.57 -4.78 -19.21
N VAL A 187 -18.42 -3.47 -19.43
CA VAL A 187 -19.14 -2.73 -20.49
C VAL A 187 -18.24 -2.48 -21.70
N PHE A 188 -16.97 -2.13 -21.46
CA PHE A 188 -15.97 -1.82 -22.47
C PHE A 188 -14.68 -2.63 -22.27
N PRO A 189 -14.70 -3.97 -22.45
CA PRO A 189 -13.51 -4.81 -22.27
C PRO A 189 -12.31 -4.34 -23.10
N SER A 190 -12.54 -3.78 -24.29
CA SER A 190 -11.48 -3.21 -25.14
C SER A 190 -10.75 -2.03 -24.49
N ALA A 191 -11.39 -1.28 -23.59
CA ALA A 191 -10.74 -0.22 -22.82
C ALA A 191 -9.81 -0.81 -21.75
N SER A 192 -10.20 -1.92 -21.11
CA SER A 192 -9.32 -2.66 -20.21
C SER A 192 -8.13 -3.28 -20.96
N GLU A 193 -8.35 -3.81 -22.16
CA GLU A 193 -7.26 -4.32 -23.01
C GLU A 193 -6.30 -3.20 -23.43
N ALA A 194 -6.83 -2.04 -23.83
CA ALA A 194 -6.02 -0.88 -24.18
C ALA A 194 -5.15 -0.38 -23.01
N ASP A 195 -5.67 -0.39 -21.78
CA ASP A 195 -4.86 -0.06 -20.59
C ASP A 195 -3.72 -1.06 -20.39
N ARG A 196 -3.99 -2.37 -20.54
CA ARG A 196 -2.95 -3.42 -20.43
C ARG A 196 -1.87 -3.25 -21.49
N LEU A 197 -2.25 -2.89 -22.72
CA LEU A 197 -1.31 -2.58 -23.80
C LEU A 197 -0.52 -1.30 -23.51
N ASN A 198 -1.18 -0.24 -23.06
CA ASN A 198 -0.51 1.02 -22.71
C ASN A 198 0.45 0.87 -21.54
N GLN A 199 0.12 0.04 -20.55
CA GLN A 199 1.02 -0.30 -19.44
C GLN A 199 2.28 -0.98 -19.97
N LYS A 200 2.13 -1.94 -20.89
CA LYS A 200 3.28 -2.58 -21.55
C LYS A 200 4.15 -1.59 -22.34
N ILE A 201 3.56 -0.58 -22.97
CA ILE A 201 4.29 0.43 -23.77
C ILE A 201 4.93 1.51 -22.88
N SER A 202 4.28 1.87 -21.77
CA SER A 202 4.70 2.99 -20.91
C SER A 202 5.68 2.59 -19.81
N SER A 203 5.89 1.29 -19.61
CA SER A 203 7.05 0.74 -18.92
C SER A 203 8.11 0.45 -19.98
N PRO A 204 8.94 1.42 -20.43
CA PRO A 204 10.16 1.06 -21.15
C PRO A 204 10.92 0.06 -20.27
N ASP A 205 11.60 -0.90 -20.87
CA ASP A 205 12.33 -2.02 -20.25
C ASP A 205 13.31 -1.58 -19.12
N ILE A 206 12.79 -1.09 -18.01
CA ILE A 206 13.50 -0.74 -16.78
C ILE A 206 13.51 -1.98 -15.86
N TYR A 207 12.76 -3.02 -16.21
CA TYR A 207 13.04 -4.37 -15.73
C TYR A 207 14.36 -4.78 -16.37
N MET A 208 15.45 -4.52 -15.65
CA MET A 208 16.76 -5.05 -15.98
C MET A 208 16.58 -6.55 -16.16
N ILE A 209 16.66 -7.03 -17.40
CA ILE A 209 16.83 -8.44 -17.67
C ILE A 209 18.07 -8.82 -16.88
N MET A 210 17.87 -9.67 -15.87
CA MET A 210 18.96 -10.08 -15.01
C MET A 210 19.72 -11.14 -15.76
N GLU A 211 21.02 -10.97 -15.82
CA GLU A 211 21.85 -11.91 -16.54
C GLU A 211 21.86 -13.24 -15.78
N THR A 212 21.46 -14.32 -16.47
CA THR A 212 21.39 -15.66 -15.88
C THR A 212 22.72 -16.39 -15.95
N ASN A 213 23.70 -15.86 -16.69
CA ASN A 213 24.98 -16.52 -17.01
C ASN A 213 25.77 -16.91 -15.75
N ALA A 214 25.80 -16.05 -14.74
CA ALA A 214 26.51 -16.33 -13.51
C ALA A 214 25.88 -17.50 -12.73
N VAL A 215 24.55 -17.51 -12.57
CA VAL A 215 23.83 -18.59 -11.89
C VAL A 215 23.89 -19.88 -12.71
N GLN A 216 23.81 -19.79 -14.04
CA GLN A 216 24.00 -20.93 -14.93
C GLN A 216 25.39 -21.55 -14.79
N SER A 217 26.41 -20.74 -14.52
CA SER A 217 27.78 -21.23 -14.29
C SER A 217 27.86 -22.11 -13.04
N ILE A 218 27.07 -21.85 -11.98
CA ILE A 218 26.99 -22.75 -10.81
C ILE A 218 26.55 -24.15 -11.23
N VAL A 219 25.51 -24.24 -12.06
CA VAL A 219 24.94 -25.50 -12.54
C VAL A 219 25.92 -26.20 -13.48
N ASP A 220 26.48 -25.47 -14.46
CA ASP A 220 27.41 -26.00 -15.45
C ASP A 220 28.73 -26.50 -14.80
N CYS A 221 29.17 -25.86 -13.71
CA CYS A 221 30.42 -26.18 -13.01
C CYS A 221 30.28 -27.21 -11.86
N ALA A 222 29.05 -27.66 -11.54
CA ALA A 222 28.73 -28.42 -10.33
C ALA A 222 29.66 -29.62 -10.07
N GLU A 223 29.85 -30.49 -11.07
CA GLU A 223 30.63 -31.73 -10.94
C GLU A 223 32.14 -31.42 -10.78
N LYS A 224 32.66 -30.52 -11.62
CA LYS A 224 34.10 -30.24 -11.69
C LYS A 224 34.61 -29.43 -10.52
N CYS A 225 33.77 -28.54 -10.00
CA CYS A 225 34.07 -27.75 -8.82
C CYS A 225 33.65 -28.40 -7.50
N GLN A 226 33.08 -29.62 -7.55
CA GLN A 226 32.61 -30.34 -6.36
C GLN A 226 31.70 -29.47 -5.48
N LEU A 227 30.79 -28.73 -6.12
CA LEU A 227 29.87 -27.85 -5.42
C LEU A 227 28.88 -28.66 -4.58
N GLU A 228 28.42 -28.08 -3.47
CA GLU A 228 27.42 -28.73 -2.63
C GLU A 228 26.10 -28.89 -3.38
N THR A 229 25.43 -30.04 -3.20
CA THR A 229 24.12 -30.30 -3.82
C THR A 229 23.09 -29.22 -3.49
N ALA A 230 23.16 -28.64 -2.28
CA ALA A 230 22.29 -27.54 -1.85
C ALA A 230 22.48 -26.29 -2.74
N THR A 231 23.73 -25.92 -3.04
CA THR A 231 24.08 -24.79 -3.92
C THR A 231 23.58 -24.98 -5.34
N VAL A 232 23.78 -26.18 -5.90
CA VAL A 232 23.30 -26.50 -7.25
C VAL A 232 21.77 -26.44 -7.30
N THR A 233 21.09 -26.98 -6.29
CA THR A 233 19.63 -26.93 -6.17
C THR A 233 19.12 -25.49 -6.05
N ALA A 234 19.82 -24.63 -5.29
CA ALA A 234 19.46 -23.22 -5.17
C ALA A 234 19.57 -22.50 -6.52
N ALA A 235 20.62 -22.77 -7.31
CA ALA A 235 20.80 -22.21 -8.65
C ALA A 235 19.72 -22.68 -9.65
N GLU A 236 19.37 -23.96 -9.66
CA GLU A 236 18.30 -24.50 -10.51
C GLU A 236 16.93 -23.89 -10.15
N ASN A 237 16.63 -23.79 -8.86
CA ASN A 237 15.41 -23.14 -8.38
C ASN A 237 15.40 -21.66 -8.79
N TRP A 238 16.52 -20.95 -8.67
CA TRP A 238 16.61 -19.53 -9.02
C TRP A 238 16.34 -19.31 -10.51
N LEU A 239 16.90 -20.14 -11.38
CA LEU A 239 16.66 -20.06 -12.83
C LEU A 239 15.19 -20.25 -13.16
N THR A 240 14.53 -21.19 -12.47
CA THR A 240 13.10 -21.44 -12.60
C THR A 240 12.27 -20.27 -12.09
N ASP A 241 12.59 -19.76 -10.89
CA ASP A 241 11.91 -18.64 -10.26
C ASP A 241 12.08 -17.34 -11.07
N TYR A 242 13.25 -17.12 -11.67
CA TYR A 242 13.53 -16.00 -12.56
C TYR A 242 12.69 -16.08 -13.84
N GLN A 243 12.64 -17.25 -14.49
CA GLN A 243 11.81 -17.45 -15.69
C GLN A 243 10.32 -17.23 -15.39
N ASN A 244 9.82 -17.77 -14.28
CA ASN A 244 8.44 -17.57 -13.84
C ASN A 244 8.17 -16.07 -13.57
N TRP A 245 9.09 -15.39 -12.90
CA TRP A 245 8.96 -13.96 -12.63
C TRP A 245 8.99 -13.14 -13.92
N GLU A 246 9.86 -13.47 -14.87
CA GLU A 246 9.99 -12.79 -16.16
C GLU A 246 8.71 -12.90 -16.99
N GLU A 247 8.14 -14.12 -17.10
CA GLU A 247 6.91 -14.36 -17.84
C GLU A 247 5.74 -13.53 -17.28
N VAL A 248 5.59 -13.50 -15.94
CA VAL A 248 4.50 -12.75 -15.29
C VAL A 248 4.75 -11.23 -15.39
N SER A 249 6.00 -10.78 -15.29
CA SER A 249 6.36 -9.36 -15.31
C SER A 249 6.30 -8.72 -16.70
N GLN A 250 6.55 -9.50 -17.76
CA GLN A 250 6.42 -9.07 -19.15
C GLN A 250 4.98 -9.27 -19.70
N GLY A 251 4.19 -10.09 -18.99
CA GLY A 251 2.79 -10.36 -19.29
C GLY A 251 1.86 -9.19 -18.96
N PRO A 252 0.65 -9.16 -19.55
CA PRO A 252 -0.33 -8.13 -19.25
C PRO A 252 -0.90 -8.31 -17.83
N TYR A 253 -0.43 -7.51 -16.87
CA TYR A 253 -0.88 -7.53 -15.47
C TYR A 253 -2.35 -7.11 -15.33
N ASN A 254 -3.11 -7.84 -14.51
CA ASN A 254 -4.50 -7.50 -14.18
C ASN A 254 -4.57 -6.93 -12.75
N ASN A 255 -4.60 -5.61 -12.65
CA ASN A 255 -4.65 -4.91 -11.37
C ASN A 255 -6.08 -4.69 -10.82
N THR A 256 -7.12 -5.25 -11.46
CA THR A 256 -8.54 -4.98 -11.15
C THR A 256 -8.86 -5.20 -9.67
N GLN A 257 -8.42 -6.33 -9.11
CA GLN A 257 -8.65 -6.62 -7.69
C GLN A 257 -7.85 -5.68 -6.77
N GLY A 258 -6.65 -5.28 -7.19
CA GLY A 258 -5.84 -4.28 -6.49
C GLY A 258 -6.53 -2.91 -6.43
N GLU A 259 -7.08 -2.45 -7.55
CA GLU A 259 -7.86 -1.21 -7.62
C GLU A 259 -9.12 -1.30 -6.76
N ALA A 260 -9.85 -2.41 -6.81
CA ALA A 260 -11.04 -2.62 -5.98
C ALA A 260 -10.68 -2.63 -4.48
N ALA A 261 -9.65 -3.38 -4.07
CA ALA A 261 -9.18 -3.44 -2.69
C ALA A 261 -8.74 -2.06 -2.17
N GLY A 262 -8.11 -1.26 -3.03
CA GLY A 262 -7.68 0.10 -2.70
C GLY A 262 -8.84 1.09 -2.52
N ASN A 263 -9.93 0.96 -3.31
CA ASN A 263 -11.01 1.96 -3.35
C ASN A 263 -12.23 1.61 -2.49
N LEU A 264 -12.54 0.32 -2.31
CA LEU A 264 -13.67 -0.14 -1.49
C LEU A 264 -13.66 0.41 -0.05
N PRO A 265 -12.53 0.46 0.67
CA PRO A 265 -12.50 1.00 2.03
C PRO A 265 -12.97 2.46 2.13
N PHE A 266 -12.64 3.28 1.13
CA PHE A 266 -13.06 4.69 1.08
C PHE A 266 -14.57 4.82 0.95
N ILE A 267 -15.20 3.95 0.16
CA ILE A 267 -16.67 3.91 0.03
C ILE A 267 -17.31 3.41 1.31
N MET A 268 -16.81 2.30 1.86
CA MET A 268 -17.32 1.66 3.08
C MET A 268 -17.31 2.60 4.29
N LEU A 269 -16.28 3.45 4.42
CA LEU A 269 -16.18 4.41 5.53
C LEU A 269 -16.72 5.79 5.18
N GLY A 270 -16.57 6.23 3.93
CA GLY A 270 -17.00 7.55 3.46
C GLY A 270 -18.52 7.70 3.53
N ILE A 271 -19.30 6.68 3.13
CA ILE A 271 -20.76 6.75 3.15
C ILE A 271 -21.30 6.93 4.59
N PRO A 272 -20.99 6.06 5.57
CA PRO A 272 -21.50 6.23 6.93
C PRO A 272 -21.02 7.54 7.57
N LEU A 273 -19.77 7.94 7.33
CA LEU A 273 -19.20 9.17 7.88
C LEU A 273 -19.92 10.40 7.33
N PHE A 274 -20.08 10.50 6.00
CA PHE A 274 -20.83 11.58 5.36
C PHE A 274 -22.25 11.64 5.88
N TRP A 275 -22.94 10.50 5.92
CA TRP A 275 -24.33 10.43 6.36
C TRP A 275 -24.51 10.90 7.81
N TYR A 276 -23.64 10.46 8.72
CA TYR A 276 -23.66 10.87 10.12
C TYR A 276 -23.47 12.39 10.29
N HIS A 277 -22.44 12.95 9.65
CA HIS A 277 -22.11 14.37 9.80
C HIS A 277 -23.15 15.26 9.10
N TRP A 278 -23.61 14.88 7.90
CA TRP A 278 -24.66 15.61 7.18
C TRP A 278 -25.99 15.63 7.95
N ARG A 279 -26.40 14.50 8.51
CA ARG A 279 -27.62 14.41 9.34
C ARG A 279 -27.53 15.32 10.57
N THR A 280 -26.33 15.48 11.14
CA THR A 280 -26.12 16.35 12.30
C THR A 280 -26.26 17.82 11.91
N VAL A 281 -25.67 18.23 10.77
CA VAL A 281 -25.82 19.60 10.23
C VAL A 281 -27.29 19.94 9.98
N ARG A 282 -28.04 19.03 9.34
CA ARG A 282 -29.46 19.26 9.05
C ARG A 282 -30.30 19.48 10.30
N LYS A 283 -30.11 18.66 11.32
CA LYS A 283 -30.81 18.81 12.62
C LYS A 283 -30.52 20.16 13.28
N GLU A 284 -29.29 20.66 13.17
CA GLU A 284 -28.90 21.94 13.76
C GLU A 284 -29.47 23.13 12.98
N GLN A 285 -29.70 23.00 11.67
CA GLN A 285 -30.38 24.02 10.86
C GLN A 285 -31.88 24.08 11.17
N GLU A 286 -32.54 22.94 11.32
CA GLU A 286 -33.97 22.87 11.66
C GLU A 286 -34.27 23.52 13.01
N VAL A 287 -33.41 23.32 14.02
CA VAL A 287 -33.55 23.97 15.34
C VAL A 287 -33.37 25.49 15.29
N LYS A 288 -32.58 26.02 14.35
CA LYS A 288 -32.40 27.48 14.20
C LYS A 288 -33.58 28.17 13.52
N ASN A 289 -34.38 27.43 12.76
CA ASN A 289 -35.47 27.97 11.95
C ASN A 289 -36.85 27.89 12.67
N ASN A 290 -36.91 27.23 13.83
CA ASN A 290 -38.09 27.14 14.70
C ASN A 290 -37.91 28.03 15.93
#